data_AF-A0A523U2M9-F1
#
_entry.id   AF-A0A523U2M9-F1
#
_cell.length_a   1.000
_cell.length_b   1.000
_cell.length_c   1.000
_cell.angle_alpha   90.00
_cell.angle_beta   90.00
_cell.angle_gamma   90.00
#
_symmetry.space_group_name_H-M   'P 1'
#
loop_
_entity.id
_entity.type
_entity.pdbx_description
1 polymer ?
#
loop_
_entity_poly.entity_id
_entity_poly.type
_entity_poly.pdbx_seq_one_letter_code
_entity_poly.pdbx_strand_id
1 'polypeptide(L)'
;MTTKKAKRRTYEEAFADLAGIVDSLESGDLPLEEALRKYEQGVKALRECYDVLQAAEKKIMKLAKDAKGHLAEIPFEPEIEEE
;
A
#
# COMPACT_ATOMS: atom_id res chain seq x y z
N MET A 1 -33.30 0.34 -1.33
CA MET A 1 -32.20 -0.37 -2.01
C MET A 1 -30.96 -0.25 -1.14
N THR A 2 -30.49 -1.35 -0.56
CA THR A 2 -29.39 -1.38 0.41
C THR A 2 -28.05 -1.11 -0.28
N THR A 3 -27.38 -0.03 0.11
CA THR A 3 -26.08 0.37 -0.43
C THR A 3 -24.99 -0.62 -0.01
N LYS A 4 -24.44 -1.36 -0.99
CA LYS A 4 -23.30 -2.26 -0.84
C LYS A 4 -22.07 -1.42 -0.47
N LYS A 5 -21.73 -1.36 0.82
CA LYS A 5 -20.52 -0.71 1.33
C LYS A 5 -19.32 -1.38 0.66
N ALA A 6 -18.61 -0.67 -0.20
CA ALA A 6 -17.41 -1.17 -0.85
C ALA A 6 -16.42 -1.64 0.24
N LYS A 7 -16.11 -2.94 0.23
CA LYS A 7 -15.13 -3.52 1.15
C LYS A 7 -13.78 -2.95 0.76
N ARG A 8 -13.16 -2.13 1.61
CA ARG A 8 -11.77 -1.71 1.42
C ARG A 8 -10.90 -2.96 1.47
N ARG A 9 -10.00 -3.12 0.51
CA ARG A 9 -8.99 -4.19 0.51
C ARG A 9 -8.09 -4.05 1.74
N THR A 10 -7.66 -5.18 2.26
CA THR A 10 -6.65 -5.28 3.32
C THR A 10 -5.26 -5.04 2.73
N TYR A 11 -4.27 -4.79 3.61
CA TYR A 11 -2.89 -4.60 3.18
C TYR A 11 -2.36 -5.87 2.52
N GLU A 12 -2.64 -7.02 3.12
CA GLU A 12 -2.20 -8.34 2.69
C GLU A 12 -2.75 -8.68 1.30
N GLU A 13 -4.02 -8.35 1.03
CA GLU A 13 -4.62 -8.50 -0.30
C GLU A 13 -3.95 -7.61 -1.35
N ALA A 14 -3.70 -6.33 -1.02
CA ALA A 14 -3.07 -5.38 -1.95
C ALA A 14 -1.60 -5.73 -2.22
N PHE A 15 -0.87 -6.19 -1.19
CA PHE A 15 0.51 -6.62 -1.30
C PHE A 15 0.65 -7.91 -2.11
N ALA A 16 -0.24 -8.88 -1.91
CA ALA A 16 -0.24 -10.11 -2.71
C ALA A 16 -0.47 -9.82 -4.20
N ASP A 17 -1.40 -8.92 -4.53
CA ASP A 17 -1.64 -8.47 -5.91
C ASP A 17 -0.37 -7.81 -6.49
N LEU A 18 0.28 -6.92 -5.74
CA LEU A 18 1.52 -6.27 -6.17
C LEU A 18 2.64 -7.28 -6.41
N ALA A 19 2.86 -8.22 -5.48
CA ALA A 19 3.89 -9.24 -5.61
C ALA A 19 3.69 -10.11 -6.86
N GLY A 20 2.45 -10.53 -7.14
CA GLY A 20 2.14 -11.28 -8.36
C GLY A 20 2.34 -10.48 -9.66
N ILE A 21 2.13 -9.16 -9.61
CA ILE A 21 2.41 -8.28 -10.74
C ILE A 21 3.92 -8.16 -10.98
N VAL A 22 4.72 -7.98 -9.92
CA VAL A 22 6.18 -7.92 -10.01
C VAL A 22 6.73 -9.22 -10.57
N ASP A 23 6.31 -10.37 -10.03
CA ASP A 23 6.71 -11.70 -10.53
C ASP A 23 6.40 -11.86 -12.03
N SER A 24 5.22 -11.39 -12.48
CA SER A 24 4.85 -11.41 -13.90
C SER A 24 5.75 -10.51 -14.76
N LEU A 25 6.21 -9.38 -14.24
CA LEU A 25 7.08 -8.43 -14.95
C LEU A 25 8.52 -8.93 -15.01
N GLU A 26 9.00 -9.58 -13.94
CA GLU A 26 10.33 -10.14 -13.83
C GLU A 26 10.54 -11.38 -14.70
N SER A 27 9.47 -12.12 -15.03
CA SER A 27 9.57 -13.27 -15.94
C SER A 27 10.05 -12.89 -17.36
N GLY A 28 9.81 -11.65 -17.79
CA GLY A 28 10.25 -11.14 -19.10
C GLY A 28 9.51 -11.72 -20.31
N ASP A 29 8.53 -12.61 -20.10
CA ASP A 29 7.78 -13.30 -21.16
C ASP A 29 6.59 -12.48 -21.71
N LEU A 30 6.35 -11.28 -21.17
CA LEU A 30 5.20 -10.45 -21.53
C LEU A 30 5.47 -9.60 -22.78
N PRO A 31 4.52 -9.53 -23.74
CA PRO A 31 4.53 -8.51 -24.77
C PRO A 31 4.55 -7.10 -24.15
N LEU A 32 5.18 -6.13 -24.83
CA LEU A 32 5.33 -4.75 -24.35
C LEU A 32 4.01 -4.13 -23.86
N GLU A 33 2.93 -4.30 -24.63
CA GLU A 33 1.60 -3.78 -24.29
C GLU A 33 1.07 -4.38 -22.96
N GLU A 34 1.31 -5.66 -22.72
CA GLU A 34 0.90 -6.33 -21.48
C GLU A 34 1.80 -5.93 -20.31
N ALA A 35 3.10 -5.78 -20.54
CA ALA A 35 4.04 -5.29 -19.55
C ALA A 35 3.67 -3.87 -19.07
N LEU A 36 3.28 -2.97 -19.99
CA LEU A 36 2.80 -1.63 -19.65
C LEU A 36 1.52 -1.67 -18.81
N ARG A 37 0.55 -2.54 -19.17
CA ARG A 37 -0.68 -2.71 -18.38
C ARG A 37 -0.40 -3.25 -16.98
N LYS A 38 0.47 -4.26 -16.87
CA LYS A 38 0.90 -4.82 -15.60
C LYS A 38 1.61 -3.77 -14.75
N TYR A 39 2.47 -2.95 -15.35
CA TYR A 39 3.13 -1.84 -14.66
C TYR A 39 2.11 -0.84 -14.08
N GLU A 40 1.13 -0.39 -14.88
CA GLU A 40 0.07 0.50 -14.40
C GLU A 40 -0.73 -0.11 -13.24
N GLN A 41 -1.06 -1.41 -13.35
CA GLN A 41 -1.72 -2.16 -12.27
C GLN A 41 -0.85 -2.23 -11.02
N GLY A 42 0.46 -2.43 -11.18
CA GLY A 42 1.43 -2.47 -10.08
C GLY A 42 1.51 -1.12 -9.35
N VAL A 43 1.59 -0.01 -10.10
CA VAL A 43 1.56 1.34 -9.52
C VAL A 43 0.28 1.59 -8.73
N LYS A 44 -0.86 1.10 -9.22
CA LYS A 44 -2.14 1.20 -8.51
C LYS A 44 -2.14 0.35 -7.23
N ALA A 45 -1.71 -0.90 -7.29
CA ALA A 45 -1.63 -1.79 -6.13
C ALA A 45 -0.67 -1.23 -5.06
N LEU A 46 0.45 -0.64 -5.48
CA LEU A 46 1.39 0.04 -4.59
C LEU A 46 0.74 1.22 -3.86
N ARG A 47 -0.03 2.06 -4.57
CA ARG A 47 -0.80 3.15 -3.94
C ARG A 47 -1.82 2.63 -2.92
N GLU A 48 -2.52 1.55 -3.25
CA GLU A 48 -3.46 0.91 -2.32
C GLU A 48 -2.76 0.43 -1.05
N CYS A 49 -1.55 -0.15 -1.16
CA CYS A 49 -0.73 -0.53 0.00
C CYS A 49 -0.40 0.69 0.88
N TYR A 50 0.08 1.78 0.28
CA TYR A 50 0.40 3.01 0.99
C TYR A 50 -0.82 3.62 1.71
N ASP A 51 -1.99 3.62 1.05
CA ASP A 51 -3.21 4.16 1.65
C ASP A 51 -3.65 3.36 2.90
N VAL A 52 -3.49 2.04 2.88
CA VAL A 52 -3.77 1.19 4.03
C VAL A 52 -2.79 1.47 5.18
N LEU A 53 -1.49 1.57 4.87
CA LEU A 53 -0.47 1.89 5.86
C LEU A 53 -0.69 3.28 6.49
N GLN A 54 -0.95 4.31 5.68
CA GLN A 54 -1.27 5.65 6.17
C GLN A 54 -2.53 5.66 7.05
N ALA A 55 -3.54 4.86 6.72
CA ALA A 55 -4.74 4.75 7.54
C ALA A 55 -4.44 4.10 8.90
N ALA A 56 -3.57 3.08 8.93
CA ALA A 56 -3.11 2.43 10.15
C ALA A 56 -2.28 3.38 11.02
N GLU A 57 -1.32 4.09 10.42
CA GLU A 57 -0.49 5.11 11.09
C GLU A 57 -1.35 6.19 11.76
N LYS A 58 -2.29 6.79 11.01
CA LYS A 58 -3.23 7.80 11.55
C LYS A 58 -4.06 7.26 12.72
N LYS A 59 -4.40 5.98 12.71
CA LYS A 59 -5.13 5.34 13.81
C LYS A 59 -4.24 5.17 15.04
N ILE A 60 -2.99 4.74 14.87
CA ILE A 60 -2.00 4.64 15.95
C ILE A 60 -1.74 6.01 16.57
N MET A 61 -1.52 7.04 15.75
CA MET A 61 -1.31 8.41 16.21
C MET A 61 -2.50 8.92 17.04
N LYS A 62 -3.75 8.64 16.65
CA LYS A 62 -4.94 9.00 17.44
C LYS A 62 -4.98 8.28 18.79
N LEU A 63 -4.70 6.98 18.82
CA LEU A 63 -4.65 6.22 20.08
C LEU A 63 -3.52 6.70 21.01
N ALA A 64 -2.38 7.11 20.44
CA ALA A 64 -1.28 7.71 21.19
C ALA A 64 -1.66 9.08 21.79
N LYS A 65 -2.44 9.90 21.05
CA LYS A 65 -3.01 11.17 21.56
C LYS A 65 -3.90 10.93 22.79
N ASP A 66 -4.72 9.88 22.78
CA ASP A 66 -5.71 9.61 23.82
C ASP A 66 -5.10 9.09 25.14
N ALA A 67 -3.91 8.47 25.12
CA ALA A 67 -3.28 7.85 26.29
C ALA A 67 -2.31 8.76 27.08
N LYS A 68 -1.75 9.81 26.46
CA LYS A 68 -0.74 10.69 27.10
C LYS A 68 -0.86 12.19 26.79
N GLY A 69 -1.83 12.61 25.97
CA GLY A 69 -2.13 14.03 25.72
C GLY A 69 -1.02 14.84 25.03
N HIS A 70 0.08 14.21 24.60
CA HIS A 70 1.21 14.89 23.95
C HIS A 70 1.43 14.37 22.52
N LEU A 71 1.54 15.31 21.59
CA LEU A 71 1.88 15.07 20.19
C LEU A 71 3.40 15.03 20.04
N ALA A 72 3.95 13.84 19.78
CA ALA A 72 5.26 13.75 19.16
C ALA A 72 5.04 13.21 17.75
N GLU A 73 5.01 14.11 16.78
CA GLU A 73 5.14 13.74 15.36
C GLU A 73 6.61 13.37 15.17
N ILE A 74 6.92 12.07 15.16
CA ILE A 74 8.22 11.60 14.67
C ILE A 74 7.99 11.28 13.19
N PRO A 75 8.55 12.05 12.25
CA PRO A 75 8.51 11.71 10.84
C PRO A 75 9.09 10.30 10.65
N PHE A 76 8.37 9.44 9.93
CA PHE A 76 8.94 8.19 9.46
C PHE A 76 9.94 8.50 8.34
N GLU A 77 11.20 8.58 8.68
CA GLU A 77 12.31 8.59 7.74
C GLU A 77 12.69 7.12 7.50
N PRO A 78 12.32 6.51 6.35
CA PRO A 78 12.85 5.21 6.01
C PRO A 78 14.37 5.35 5.90
N GLU A 79 15.12 4.71 6.78
CA GLU A 79 16.55 4.47 6.61
C GLU A 79 16.70 3.55 5.39
N ILE A 80 16.78 4.15 4.20
CA ILE A 80 17.21 3.46 3.00
C ILE A 80 18.73 3.30 3.16
N GLU A 81 19.16 2.17 3.73
CA GLU A 81 20.56 1.73 3.59
C GLU A 81 20.79 1.42 2.11
N GLU A 82 21.37 2.38 1.39
CA GLU A 82 22.00 2.14 0.09
C GLU A 82 23.31 1.38 0.34
N GLU A 83 23.34 0.08 0.09
CA GLU A 83 24.56 -0.67 -0.25
C GLU A 83 24.66 -0.87 -1.77
#